data_AF-A0A9E4LRI9-F1
#
_entry.id   AF-A0A9E4LRI9-F1
#
_cell.length_a   1.000
_cell.length_b   1.000
_cell.length_c   1.000
_cell.angle_alpha   90.00
_cell.angle_beta   90.00
_cell.angle_gamma   90.00
#
_symmetry.space_group_name_H-M   'P 1'
#
loop_
_entity.id
_entity.type
_entity.pdbx_description
1 polymer ?
#
loop_
_entity_poly.entity_id
_entity_poly.type
_entity_poly.pdbx_seq_one_letter_code
_entity_poly.pdbx_strand_id
1 'polypeptide(L)'
;MRAAATFQRYTNIDHQAEQLTGFDQAYQQLDCGSYDGAFLACDSDDAGFFVERTNRRLGQQGAGPHGVISAVVLLSEPGQTVSNGSPFTMDDVLLVGPGGAYEAVVDAGVEPAVFSVSLESSAALTLRRLSNQQAGRVRRV
;
A
#
# COMPACT_ATOMS: atom_id res chain seq x y z
N MET A 1 20.78 11.94 -5.74
CA MET A 1 20.98 11.25 -4.44
C MET A 1 20.25 9.91 -4.56
N ARG A 2 20.85 8.77 -4.21
CA ARG A 2 20.09 7.48 -4.19
C ARG A 2 19.29 7.45 -2.89
N ALA A 3 17.96 7.39 -2.97
CA ALA A 3 17.16 7.09 -1.80
C ALA A 3 17.59 5.70 -1.28
N ALA A 4 18.04 5.63 -0.03
CA ALA A 4 18.38 4.36 0.60
C ALA A 4 17.08 3.67 1.01
N ALA A 5 16.94 2.39 0.64
CA ALA A 5 15.83 1.60 1.14
C ALA A 5 16.08 1.19 2.60
N THR A 6 15.07 1.36 3.44
CA THR A 6 15.05 0.95 4.84
C THR A 6 14.22 -0.31 4.97
N PHE A 7 14.76 -1.31 5.66
CA PHE A 7 14.03 -2.52 6.03
C PHE A 7 13.79 -2.53 7.54
N GLN A 8 12.53 -2.72 7.95
CA GLN A 8 12.16 -2.79 9.35
C GLN A 8 11.23 -3.98 9.59
N ARG A 9 11.45 -4.71 10.69
CA ARG A 9 10.70 -5.91 11.08
C ARG A 9 9.93 -5.64 12.37
N TYR A 10 8.76 -6.26 12.48
CA TYR A 10 7.82 -6.07 13.57
C TYR A 10 7.32 -7.41 14.09
N THR A 11 7.27 -7.55 15.42
CA THR A 11 6.62 -8.68 16.10
C THR A 11 5.32 -8.27 16.78
N ASN A 12 4.91 -7.00 16.64
CA ASN A 12 3.63 -6.46 17.07
C ASN A 12 2.95 -5.79 15.87
N ILE A 13 1.70 -6.18 15.62
CA ILE A 13 0.87 -5.69 14.52
C ILE A 13 0.58 -4.19 14.64
N ASP A 14 0.30 -3.71 15.86
CA ASP A 14 -0.04 -2.30 16.10
C ASP A 14 1.17 -1.41 15.81
N HIS A 15 2.37 -1.83 16.23
CA HIS A 15 3.61 -1.11 15.94
C HIS A 15 3.92 -1.06 14.43
N GLN A 16 3.52 -2.08 13.67
CA GLN A 16 3.67 -2.04 12.22
C GLN A 16 2.67 -1.04 11.61
N ALA A 17 1.40 -1.08 12.01
CA ALA A 17 0.38 -0.15 11.54
C ALA A 17 0.76 1.32 11.82
N GLU A 18 1.32 1.60 12.99
CA GLU A 18 1.76 2.95 13.39
C GLU A 18 2.93 3.51 12.56
N GLN A 19 3.69 2.66 11.85
CA GLN A 19 4.88 3.11 11.12
C GLN A 19 4.55 3.99 9.90
N LEU A 20 3.43 3.76 9.21
CA LEU A 20 3.09 4.51 8.01
C LEU A 20 2.46 5.86 8.38
N THR A 21 3.32 6.79 8.80
CA THR A 21 2.91 8.13 9.21
C THR A 21 2.11 8.83 8.11
N GLY A 22 0.96 9.39 8.48
CA GLY A 22 0.05 10.08 7.56
C GLY A 22 -1.09 9.20 7.05
N PHE A 23 -0.94 7.87 7.08
CA PHE A 23 -2.07 6.96 6.92
C PHE A 23 -2.78 6.84 8.27
N ASP A 24 -4.06 7.20 8.33
CA ASP A 24 -4.90 6.94 9.51
C ASP A 24 -5.35 5.48 9.44
N GLN A 25 -4.47 4.55 9.80
CA GLN A 25 -4.69 3.12 9.59
C GLN A 25 -4.67 2.29 10.86
N ALA A 26 -5.44 1.22 10.86
CA ALA A 26 -5.52 0.23 11.93
C ALA A 26 -5.54 -1.18 11.32
N TYR A 27 -4.80 -2.10 11.95
CA TYR A 27 -4.70 -3.48 11.53
C TYR A 27 -5.36 -4.42 12.53
N GLN A 28 -5.92 -5.51 12.02
CA GLN A 28 -6.47 -6.59 12.81
C GLN A 28 -5.93 -7.92 12.32
N GLN A 29 -5.33 -8.71 13.20
CA GLN A 29 -4.94 -10.08 12.87
C GLN A 29 -6.19 -10.97 12.82
N LEU A 30 -6.40 -11.66 11.70
CA LEU A 30 -7.61 -12.46 11.46
C LEU A 30 -7.42 -13.97 11.73
N ASP A 31 -6.18 -14.42 11.91
CA ASP A 31 -5.82 -15.80 12.22
C ASP A 31 -5.00 -15.91 13.51
N CYS A 32 -4.86 -17.12 14.04
CA CYS A 32 -4.17 -17.36 15.30
C CYS A 32 -2.65 -17.52 15.14
N GLY A 33 -1.92 -17.18 16.20
CA GLY A 33 -0.46 -17.37 16.29
C GLY A 33 0.31 -16.07 16.40
N SER A 34 1.64 -16.18 16.45
CA SER A 34 2.54 -15.03 16.58
C SER A 34 2.63 -14.20 15.30
N TYR A 35 2.70 -12.88 15.48
CA TYR A 35 2.90 -11.91 14.42
C TYR A 35 4.40 -11.75 14.07
N ASP A 36 4.68 -11.66 12.78
CA ASP A 36 5.98 -11.38 12.19
C ASP A 36 5.78 -10.71 10.82
N GLY A 37 5.97 -9.39 10.80
CA GLY A 37 5.80 -8.58 9.60
C GLY A 37 6.99 -7.67 9.36
N ALA A 38 7.00 -7.03 8.19
CA ALA A 38 8.05 -6.13 7.80
C ALA A 38 7.59 -5.09 6.78
N PHE A 39 8.30 -3.96 6.77
CA PHE A 39 8.29 -3.01 5.68
C PHE A 39 9.66 -2.95 5.00
N LEU A 40 9.65 -2.88 3.68
CA LEU A 40 10.74 -2.31 2.89
C LEU A 40 10.26 -0.97 2.36
N ALA A 41 10.89 0.13 2.74
CA ALA A 41 10.44 1.47 2.36
C ALA A 41 11.59 2.31 1.79
N CYS A 42 11.28 3.19 0.85
CA CYS A 42 12.14 4.29 0.45
C CYS A 42 11.29 5.52 0.11
N ASP A 43 11.75 6.69 0.53
CA ASP A 43 11.02 7.93 0.33
C ASP A 43 11.96 9.10 0.04
N SER A 44 11.31 10.17 -0.40
CA SER A 44 11.85 11.49 -0.69
C SER A 44 10.72 12.50 -0.50
N ASP A 45 11.03 13.79 -0.57
CA ASP A 45 10.04 14.85 -0.40
C ASP A 45 8.87 14.76 -1.43
N ASP A 46 9.11 14.19 -2.61
CA ASP A 46 8.14 14.18 -3.72
C ASP A 46 7.39 12.85 -3.87
N ALA A 47 8.02 11.75 -3.45
CA ALA A 47 7.50 10.42 -3.69
C ALA A 47 8.00 9.42 -2.64
N GLY A 48 7.14 8.44 -2.35
CA GLY A 48 7.42 7.34 -1.44
C GLY A 48 7.04 6.01 -2.06
N PHE A 49 7.70 4.97 -1.60
CA PHE A 49 7.41 3.58 -1.93
C PHE A 49 7.58 2.73 -0.68
N PHE A 50 6.65 1.81 -0.45
CA PHE A 50 6.88 0.72 0.48
C PHE A 50 6.26 -0.58 0.00
N VAL A 51 6.86 -1.69 0.43
CA VAL A 51 6.30 -3.03 0.35
C VAL A 51 6.03 -3.51 1.75
N GLU A 52 4.80 -3.96 1.98
CA GLU A 52 4.41 -4.64 3.19
C GLU A 52 4.56 -6.15 3.04
N ARG A 53 5.01 -6.81 4.11
CA ARG A 53 4.94 -8.26 4.24
C ARG A 53 4.44 -8.63 5.63
N THR A 54 3.58 -9.65 5.68
CA THR A 54 3.06 -10.20 6.94
C THR A 54 3.03 -11.72 6.86
N ASN A 55 3.24 -12.40 8.00
CA ASN A 55 3.07 -13.85 8.11
C ASN A 55 1.64 -14.27 8.49
N ARG A 56 0.73 -13.32 8.64
CA ARG A 56 -0.65 -13.50 9.11
C ARG A 56 -1.62 -12.77 8.21
N ARG A 57 -2.83 -13.31 8.12
CA ARG A 57 -3.94 -12.66 7.42
C ARG A 57 -4.39 -11.43 8.20
N LEU A 58 -4.43 -10.29 7.52
CA LEU A 58 -4.77 -9.00 8.13
C LEU A 58 -6.07 -8.43 7.57
N GLY A 59 -6.91 -7.92 8.47
CA GLY A 59 -7.86 -6.87 8.15
C GLY A 59 -7.16 -5.54 8.29
N GLN A 60 -7.29 -4.68 7.29
CA GLN A 60 -6.70 -3.34 7.28
C GLN A 60 -7.80 -2.35 6.96
N GLN A 61 -7.84 -1.25 7.71
CA GLN A 61 -8.68 -0.11 7.40
C GLN A 61 -7.85 1.15 7.54
N GLY A 62 -8.14 2.15 6.73
CA GLY A 62 -7.57 3.47 6.95
C GLY A 62 -7.92 4.49 5.88
N ALA A 63 -7.21 5.61 5.90
CA ALA A 63 -7.34 6.67 4.93
C ALA A 63 -5.98 7.11 4.38
N GLY A 64 -5.96 7.49 3.10
CA GLY A 64 -4.76 8.04 2.45
C GLY A 64 -4.33 9.39 3.06
N PRO A 65 -3.03 9.69 3.13
CA PRO A 65 -2.54 10.97 3.66
C PRO A 65 -3.08 12.17 2.89
N HIS A 66 -3.32 13.28 3.58
CA HIS A 66 -3.65 14.54 2.91
C HIS A 66 -2.52 15.00 1.99
N GLY A 67 -2.88 15.59 0.84
CA GLY A 67 -1.90 16.09 -0.13
C GLY A 67 -1.14 15.01 -0.92
N VAL A 68 -1.50 13.73 -0.77
CA VAL A 68 -0.83 12.60 -1.44
C VAL A 68 -1.84 11.78 -2.22
N ILE A 69 -1.44 11.29 -3.40
CA ILE A 69 -2.14 10.19 -4.09
C ILE A 69 -1.27 8.95 -3.97
N SER A 70 -1.89 7.82 -3.61
CA SER A 70 -1.22 6.53 -3.52
C SER A 70 -1.82 5.52 -4.50
N ALA A 71 -0.98 4.67 -5.06
CA ALA A 71 -1.36 3.51 -5.85
C ALA A 71 -0.92 2.25 -5.13
N VAL A 72 -1.85 1.34 -4.86
CA VAL A 72 -1.59 0.04 -4.27
C VAL A 72 -1.66 -1.02 -5.37
N VAL A 73 -0.67 -1.91 -5.39
CA VAL A 73 -0.62 -3.11 -6.22
C VAL A 73 -0.18 -4.30 -5.37
N LEU A 74 -0.31 -5.51 -5.90
CA LEU A 74 0.21 -6.72 -5.26
C LEU A 74 1.44 -7.21 -6.02
N LEU A 75 2.51 -7.54 -5.29
CA LEU A 75 3.75 -8.09 -5.88
C LEU A 75 3.82 -9.62 -5.84
N SER A 76 2.88 -10.24 -5.13
CA SER A 76 2.79 -11.68 -4.92
C SER A 76 1.35 -12.14 -5.14
N GLU A 77 1.17 -13.43 -5.45
CA GLU A 77 -0.14 -14.03 -5.73
C GLU A 77 -1.15 -13.71 -4.61
N PRO A 78 -2.35 -13.19 -4.93
CA PRO A 78 -3.22 -12.51 -3.98
C PRO A 78 -3.90 -13.42 -2.96
N GLY A 79 -3.87 -14.75 -3.14
CA GLY A 79 -4.74 -15.65 -2.37
C GLY A 79 -6.20 -15.21 -2.47
N GLN A 80 -6.84 -14.99 -1.30
CA GLN A 80 -8.20 -14.46 -1.13
C GLN A 80 -8.21 -12.98 -0.72
N THR A 81 -7.24 -12.18 -1.19
CA THR A 81 -7.17 -10.75 -0.88
C THR A 81 -8.38 -9.99 -1.46
N VAL A 82 -8.96 -9.13 -0.64
CA VAL A 82 -10.14 -8.31 -0.96
C VAL A 82 -9.83 -6.86 -0.61
N SER A 83 -10.29 -5.93 -1.45
CA SER A 83 -10.28 -4.50 -1.16
C SER A 83 -11.66 -3.92 -1.42
N ASN A 84 -12.21 -3.22 -0.43
CA ASN A 84 -13.54 -2.58 -0.46
C ASN A 84 -14.64 -3.56 -0.93
N GLY A 85 -14.63 -4.77 -0.35
CA GLY A 85 -15.59 -5.83 -0.66
C GLY A 85 -15.41 -6.53 -2.01
N SER A 86 -14.41 -6.14 -2.81
CA SER A 86 -14.14 -6.74 -4.13
C SER A 86 -12.82 -7.51 -4.15
N PRO A 87 -12.72 -8.67 -4.84
CA PRO A 87 -11.47 -9.39 -5.01
C PRO A 87 -10.39 -8.46 -5.58
N PHE A 88 -9.19 -8.46 -5.01
CA PHE A 88 -8.08 -7.61 -5.43
C PHE A 88 -6.91 -8.50 -5.84
N THR A 89 -6.55 -8.43 -7.13
CA THR A 89 -5.54 -9.32 -7.74
C THR A 89 -4.34 -8.54 -8.25
N MET A 90 -3.30 -9.24 -8.72
CA MET A 90 -2.11 -8.61 -9.32
C MET A 90 -2.41 -7.79 -10.60
N ASP A 91 -3.58 -7.97 -11.22
CA ASP A 91 -4.02 -7.20 -12.39
C ASP A 91 -4.74 -5.88 -12.01
N ASP A 92 -4.98 -5.69 -10.70
CA ASP A 92 -5.69 -4.53 -10.17
C ASP A 92 -4.72 -3.45 -9.68
N VAL A 93 -5.14 -2.19 -9.82
CA VAL A 93 -4.52 -1.06 -9.14
C VAL A 93 -5.60 -0.36 -8.33
N LEU A 94 -5.36 -0.20 -7.03
CA LEU A 94 -6.19 0.65 -6.17
C LEU A 94 -5.55 2.03 -6.06
N LEU A 95 -6.23 3.05 -6.54
CA LEU A 95 -5.86 4.44 -6.31
C LEU A 95 -6.56 4.95 -5.07
N VAL A 96 -5.78 5.44 -4.10
CA VAL A 96 -6.24 6.05 -2.87
C VAL A 96 -5.94 7.55 -2.95
N GLY A 97 -7.00 8.36 -3.01
CA GLY A 97 -6.87 9.82 -3.01
C GLY A 97 -6.57 10.39 -1.61
N PRO A 98 -6.35 11.71 -1.51
CA PRO A 98 -6.19 12.38 -0.22
C PRO A 98 -7.44 12.18 0.66
N GLY A 99 -7.26 11.54 1.82
CA GLY A 99 -8.37 11.19 2.72
C GLY A 99 -9.30 10.08 2.19
N GLY A 100 -8.96 9.44 1.07
CA GLY A 100 -9.72 8.31 0.53
C GLY A 100 -9.66 7.13 1.48
N ALA A 101 -10.84 6.70 1.96
CA ALA A 101 -10.94 5.58 2.89
C ALA A 101 -10.82 4.25 2.14
N TYR A 102 -10.18 3.28 2.78
CA TYR A 102 -10.07 1.92 2.27
C TYR A 102 -10.26 0.90 3.39
N GLU A 103 -10.79 -0.25 3.00
CA GLU A 103 -10.79 -1.48 3.77
C GLU A 103 -10.20 -2.59 2.92
N ALA A 104 -9.39 -3.44 3.53
CA ALA A 104 -8.80 -4.59 2.87
C ALA A 104 -8.72 -5.79 3.80
N VAL A 105 -8.78 -6.97 3.21
CA VAL A 105 -8.32 -8.20 3.83
C VAL A 105 -7.17 -8.71 2.98
N VAL A 106 -5.98 -8.80 3.58
CA VAL A 106 -4.74 -9.23 2.93
C VAL A 106 -4.33 -10.58 3.50
N ASP A 107 -4.15 -11.57 2.63
CA ASP A 107 -3.75 -12.91 3.04
C ASP A 107 -2.28 -12.97 3.48
N ALA A 108 -1.96 -13.92 4.36
CA ALA A 108 -0.59 -14.14 4.82
C ALA A 108 0.36 -14.41 3.65
N GLY A 109 1.50 -13.72 3.62
CA GLY A 109 2.51 -13.87 2.57
C GLY A 109 2.19 -13.11 1.27
N VAL A 110 1.05 -12.42 1.18
CA VAL A 110 0.81 -11.44 0.11
C VAL A 110 1.63 -10.19 0.41
N GLU A 111 2.14 -9.55 -0.64
CA GLU A 111 3.00 -8.38 -0.54
C GLU A 111 2.37 -7.17 -1.25
N PRO A 112 1.51 -6.40 -0.54
CA PRO A 112 1.06 -5.11 -1.02
C PRO A 112 2.23 -4.15 -1.20
N ALA A 113 2.28 -3.49 -2.35
CA ALA A 113 3.21 -2.41 -2.61
C ALA A 113 2.45 -1.12 -2.86
N VAL A 114 2.90 -0.05 -2.22
CA VAL A 114 2.28 1.27 -2.29
C VAL A 114 3.26 2.26 -2.86
N PHE A 115 2.81 3.00 -3.88
CA PHE A 115 3.53 4.09 -4.50
C PHE A 115 2.78 5.38 -4.25
N SER A 116 3.43 6.35 -3.62
CA SER A 116 2.81 7.60 -3.22
C SER A 116 3.51 8.77 -3.88
N VAL A 117 2.75 9.77 -4.31
CA VAL A 117 3.27 11.02 -4.87
C VAL A 117 2.62 12.21 -4.17
N SER A 118 3.45 13.19 -3.83
CA SER A 118 2.99 14.48 -3.29
C SER A 118 2.32 15.30 -4.38
N LEU A 119 1.14 15.84 -4.08
CA LEU A 119 0.40 16.74 -4.97
C LEU A 119 1.00 18.14 -4.99
N GLU A 120 1.68 18.55 -3.92
CA GLU A 120 2.39 19.84 -3.85
C GLU A 120 3.65 19.83 -4.73
N SER A 121 4.27 18.66 -4.88
CA SER A 121 5.44 18.42 -5.76
C SER A 121 5.09 18.22 -7.23
N SER A 122 3.81 18.37 -7.63
CA SER A 122 3.29 18.05 -8.96
C SER A 122 3.89 18.85 -10.13
N ALA A 123 4.81 19.77 -9.87
CA ALA A 123 5.48 20.60 -10.87
C ALA A 123 6.42 19.85 -11.84
N ALA A 124 6.75 18.56 -11.63
CA ALA A 124 7.80 17.91 -12.45
C ALA A 124 7.49 16.51 -13.01
N LEU A 125 6.31 15.92 -12.79
CA LEU A 125 5.99 14.63 -13.43
C LEU A 125 5.61 14.87 -14.89
N THR A 126 6.61 14.84 -15.77
CA THR A 126 6.39 14.84 -17.23
C THR A 126 5.71 13.53 -17.60
N LEU A 127 4.39 13.50 -17.54
CA LEU A 127 3.59 12.36 -17.97
C LEU A 127 3.74 12.20 -19.47
N ARG A 128 4.45 11.14 -19.90
CA ARG A 128 4.36 10.69 -21.29
C ARG A 128 2.99 10.07 -21.49
N ARG A 129 2.29 10.50 -22.55
CA ARG A 129 1.03 9.89 -22.97
C ARG A 129 1.27 8.39 -23.18
N LEU A 130 0.58 7.55 -22.41
CA LEU A 130 0.60 6.11 -22.64
C LEU A 130 -0.02 5.86 -24.02
N SER A 131 0.75 5.29 -24.95
CA SER A 131 0.18 4.65 -26.15
C SER A 131 -0.77 3.55 -25.70
N ASN A 132 -1.86 3.33 -26.43
CA ASN A 132 -2.90 2.31 -26.14
C ASN A 132 -2.30 0.93 -25.83
N GLN A 133 -1.89 0.69 -24.59
CA GLN A 133 -1.60 -0.62 -24.03
C GLN A 133 -2.69 -0.93 -23.02
N GLN A 134 -3.04 -2.21 -22.91
CA GLN A 134 -4.05 -2.70 -21.99
C GLN A 134 -3.69 -2.27 -20.56
N ALA A 135 -4.45 -1.32 -20.03
CA ALA A 135 -4.37 -0.97 -18.63
C ALA A 135 -4.95 -2.13 -17.81
N GLY A 136 -4.30 -2.47 -16.70
CA GLY A 136 -4.92 -3.26 -15.65
C GLY A 136 -6.21 -2.60 -15.13
N ARG A 137 -6.99 -3.31 -14.32
CA ARG A 137 -8.26 -2.76 -13.81
C ARG A 137 -7.97 -1.74 -12.72
N VAL A 138 -8.23 -0.46 -13.03
CA VAL A 138 -8.06 0.64 -12.08
C VAL A 138 -9.32 0.83 -11.25
N ARG A 139 -9.17 0.84 -9.92
CA ARG A 139 -10.18 1.19 -8.94
C ARG A 139 -9.79 2.47 -8.23
N ARG A 140 -10.75 3.33 -7.89
CA ARG A 140 -10.51 4.61 -7.23
C ARG A 140 -11.35 4.69 -5.96
N VAL A 141 -10.72 5.10 -4.87
CA VAL A 141 -11.35 5.42 -3.59
C VAL A 141 -10.83 6.72 -3.01
#